data_AF-A0A1P8UJD2-F1
#
_entry.id   AF-A0A1P8UJD2-F1
#
_cell.length_a   1.000
_cell.length_b   1.000
_cell.length_c   1.000
_cell.angle_alpha   90.00
_cell.angle_beta   90.00
_cell.angle_gamma   90.00
#
_symmetry.space_group_name_H-M   'P 1'
#
loop_
_entity.id
_entity.type
_entity.pdbx_description
1 polymer ?
#
loop_
_entity_poly.entity_id
_entity_poly.type
_entity_poly.pdbx_seq_one_letter_code
_entity_poly.pdbx_strand_id
1 'polypeptide(L)'
;MTSQQTPAAGAPINKRISVLSRSGERLSLDISLADEHGKQSAAEYLEHVYERIKHKLDEPMPFAGFKAPDPHNQERMREVVLFIAAFHDSFFGTFNRQSTLPDQERTEFLEIFLLAAATVLDGRDLQIDLSTGRGRIRNELSLD
;
A
#
# COMPACT_ATOMS: atom_id res chain seq x y z
N MET A 1 29.81 19.20 -32.03
CA MET A 1 29.77 18.66 -30.66
C MET A 1 28.34 18.83 -30.17
N THR A 2 27.50 17.82 -30.38
CA THR A 2 26.10 17.82 -29.97
C THR A 2 26.03 17.26 -28.56
N SER A 3 25.67 18.13 -27.62
CA SER A 3 25.44 17.79 -26.22
C SER A 3 24.33 16.74 -26.14
N GLN A 4 24.64 15.56 -25.60
CA GLN A 4 23.62 14.61 -25.16
C GLN A 4 22.85 15.26 -24.01
N GLN A 5 21.57 15.57 -24.25
CA GLN A 5 20.62 15.83 -23.17
C GLN A 5 20.33 14.51 -22.47
N THR A 6 20.88 14.34 -21.28
CA THR A 6 20.40 13.37 -20.30
C THR A 6 18.93 13.71 -20.00
N PRO A 7 17.98 12.76 -20.08
CA PRO A 7 16.60 13.04 -19.72
C PRO A 7 16.54 13.51 -18.25
N ALA A 8 15.83 14.61 -18.01
CA ALA A 8 15.63 15.15 -16.68
C ALA A 8 15.01 14.08 -15.75
N ALA A 9 15.45 14.07 -14.49
CA ALA A 9 14.94 13.17 -13.47
C ALA A 9 13.39 13.23 -13.38
N GLY A 10 12.76 12.05 -13.44
CA GLY A 10 11.42 11.72 -12.96
C GLY A 10 10.24 12.50 -13.56
N ALA A 11 9.52 11.91 -14.51
CA ALA A 11 8.17 12.38 -14.83
C ALA A 11 7.19 11.95 -13.71
N PRO A 12 6.21 12.78 -13.33
CA PRO A 12 5.20 12.40 -12.34
C PRO A 12 4.48 11.11 -12.70
N ILE A 13 4.26 10.24 -11.71
CA ILE A 13 3.55 8.97 -11.88
C ILE A 13 2.17 9.10 -11.26
N ASN A 14 1.15 9.13 -12.11
CA ASN A 14 -0.24 9.11 -11.68
C ASN A 14 -0.72 7.67 -11.51
N LYS A 15 -1.31 7.37 -10.36
CA LYS A 15 -1.91 6.08 -10.03
C LYS A 15 -3.30 6.28 -9.47
N ARG A 16 -4.15 5.28 -9.65
CA ARG A 16 -5.41 5.12 -8.96
C ARG A 16 -5.33 3.88 -8.09
N ILE A 17 -5.64 4.01 -6.81
CA ILE A 17 -5.74 2.88 -5.90
C ILE A 17 -7.16 2.81 -5.35
N SER A 18 -7.73 1.60 -5.36
CA SER A 18 -9.05 1.34 -4.82
C SER A 18 -9.01 0.19 -3.82
N VAL A 19 -9.82 0.30 -2.78
CA VAL A 19 -10.05 -0.75 -1.79
C VAL A 19 -11.52 -1.14 -1.83
N LEU A 20 -11.79 -2.42 -2.07
CA LEU A 20 -13.11 -3.02 -1.85
C LEU A 20 -13.09 -3.71 -0.48
N SER A 21 -13.80 -3.12 0.48
CA SER A 21 -13.90 -3.64 1.86
C SER A 21 -14.70 -4.95 1.93
N ARG A 22 -14.64 -5.64 3.08
CA ARG A 22 -15.43 -6.84 3.36
C ARG A 22 -16.94 -6.58 3.35
N SER A 23 -17.38 -5.37 3.67
CA SER A 23 -18.80 -4.98 3.60
C SER A 23 -19.29 -4.69 2.17
N GLY A 24 -18.39 -4.71 1.18
CA GLY A 24 -18.70 -4.42 -0.22
C GLY A 24 -18.62 -2.93 -0.58
N GLU A 25 -18.22 -2.06 0.35
CA GLU A 25 -17.97 -0.65 0.06
C GLU A 25 -16.64 -0.46 -0.67
N ARG A 26 -16.63 0.42 -1.68
CA ARG A 26 -15.42 0.79 -2.43
C ARG A 26 -14.97 2.19 -2.06
N LEU A 27 -13.69 2.31 -1.73
CA LEU A 27 -12.97 3.56 -1.58
C LEU A 27 -11.91 3.66 -2.67
N SER A 28 -11.76 4.83 -3.29
CA SER A 28 -10.76 5.07 -4.34
C SER A 28 -10.03 6.39 -4.09
N LEU A 29 -8.72 6.40 -4.36
CA LEU A 29 -7.87 7.57 -4.27
C LEU A 29 -7.00 7.67 -5.53
N ASP A 30 -6.95 8.87 -6.10
CA ASP A 30 -6.01 9.21 -7.17
C ASP A 30 -4.75 9.82 -6.53
N ILE A 31 -3.59 9.26 -6.87
CA ILE A 31 -2.30 9.57 -6.25
C ILE A 31 -1.33 10.02 -7.34
N SER A 32 -0.70 11.18 -7.12
CA SER A 32 0.39 11.68 -7.95
C SER A 32 1.70 11.53 -7.18
N LEU A 33 2.58 10.64 -7.65
CA LEU A 33 3.93 10.50 -7.13
C LEU A 33 4.87 11.42 -7.93
N ALA A 34 5.76 12.14 -7.24
CA ALA A 34 6.74 12.99 -7.91
C ALA A 34 7.71 12.15 -8.77
N ASP A 35 8.17 11.03 -8.22
CA ASP A 35 9.09 10.08 -8.84
C ASP A 35 9.05 8.73 -8.07
N GLU A 36 10.00 7.83 -8.36
CA GLU A 36 10.13 6.54 -7.67
C GLU A 36 10.98 6.58 -6.39
N HIS A 37 11.59 7.72 -6.03
CA HIS A 37 12.55 7.79 -4.91
C HIS A 37 11.89 7.54 -3.54
N GLY A 38 10.55 7.67 -3.43
CA GLY A 38 9.80 7.35 -2.21
C GLY A 38 9.65 5.85 -1.89
N LYS A 39 10.03 4.95 -2.81
CA LYS A 39 9.82 3.49 -2.66
C LYS A 39 10.41 2.92 -1.37
N GLN A 40 11.63 3.32 -1.01
CA GLN A 40 12.30 2.82 0.19
C GLN A 40 11.55 3.23 1.48
N SER A 41 11.25 4.53 1.64
CA SER A 41 10.53 5.03 2.81
C SER A 41 9.13 4.42 2.94
N ALA A 42 8.44 4.23 1.82
CA ALA A 42 7.12 3.60 1.80
C ALA A 42 7.19 2.12 2.23
N ALA A 43 8.20 1.37 1.78
CA ALA A 43 8.40 -0.02 2.19
C ALA A 43 8.74 -0.13 3.69
N GLU A 44 9.60 0.75 4.20
CA GLU A 44 9.93 0.83 5.63
C GLU A 44 8.71 1.13 6.49
N TYR A 45 7.88 2.08 6.07
CA TYR A 45 6.62 2.39 6.75
C TYR A 45 5.69 1.17 6.80
N LEU A 46 5.46 0.50 5.66
CA LEU A 46 4.56 -0.65 5.58
C LEU A 46 5.06 -1.82 6.43
N GLU A 47 6.35 -2.12 6.38
CA GLU A 47 6.94 -3.21 7.18
C GLU A 47 6.89 -2.89 8.68
N HIS A 48 7.17 -1.65 9.08
CA HIS A 48 7.02 -1.23 10.48
C HIS A 48 5.58 -1.38 10.99
N VAL A 49 4.57 -1.04 10.17
CA VAL A 49 3.16 -1.23 10.51
C VAL A 49 2.82 -2.73 10.62
N TYR A 50 3.28 -3.54 9.67
CA TYR A 50 3.10 -4.99 9.68
C TYR A 50 3.70 -5.64 10.93
N GLU A 51 4.94 -5.32 11.26
CA GLU A 51 5.64 -5.82 12.45
C GLU A 51 4.91 -5.43 13.73
N ARG A 52 4.46 -4.17 13.83
CA ARG A 52 3.69 -3.70 14.99
C ARG A 52 2.37 -4.44 15.16
N ILE A 53 1.67 -4.74 14.06
CA ILE A 53 0.43 -5.52 14.13
C ILE A 53 0.74 -6.95 14.59
N LYS A 54 1.75 -7.61 14.00
CA LYS A 54 2.13 -8.97 14.39
C LYS A 54 2.57 -9.08 15.84
N HIS A 55 3.35 -8.12 16.33
CA HIS A 55 3.74 -8.05 17.73
C HIS A 55 2.52 -7.88 18.65
N LYS A 56 1.50 -7.12 18.24
CA LYS A 56 0.25 -6.99 19.03
C LYS A 56 -0.62 -8.25 19.01
N LEU A 57 -0.41 -9.14 18.05
CA LEU A 57 -1.12 -10.42 17.92
C LEU A 57 -0.36 -11.58 18.58
N ASP A 58 0.75 -11.30 19.30
CA ASP A 58 1.65 -12.31 19.86
C ASP A 58 2.13 -13.36 18.84
N GLU A 59 2.19 -12.98 17.55
CA GLU A 59 2.73 -13.87 16.51
C GLU A 59 4.27 -13.95 16.64
N PRO A 60 4.85 -15.16 16.68
CA PRO A 60 6.31 -15.30 16.75
C PRO A 60 6.94 -14.76 15.46
N MET A 61 7.67 -13.65 15.60
CA MET A 61 8.47 -13.09 14.52
C MET A 61 9.76 -13.89 14.40
N PRO A 62 10.07 -14.50 13.24
CA PRO A 62 11.39 -15.09 13.04
C PRO A 62 12.43 -13.97 13.10
N PHE A 63 13.24 -13.95 14.16
CA PHE A 63 14.31 -12.98 14.31
C PHE A 63 15.43 -13.32 13.32
N ALA A 64 15.45 -12.66 12.17
CA ALA A 64 16.46 -12.84 11.12
C ALA A 64 17.52 -11.71 11.10
N GLY A 65 17.53 -10.82 12.10
CA GLY A 65 18.30 -9.57 12.10
C GLY A 65 17.58 -8.44 11.34
N PHE A 66 18.01 -7.19 11.56
CA PHE A 66 17.45 -6.04 10.84
C PHE A 66 17.98 -6.02 9.41
N LYS A 67 17.15 -6.47 8.47
CA LYS A 67 17.39 -6.27 7.04
C LYS A 67 16.40 -5.22 6.57
N ALA A 68 16.89 -4.12 5.99
CA ALA A 68 16.02 -3.14 5.36
C ALA A 68 15.13 -3.84 4.32
N PRO A 69 13.82 -3.51 4.26
CA PRO A 69 12.94 -4.15 3.30
C PRO A 69 13.39 -3.82 1.88
N ASP A 70 13.25 -4.81 1.00
CA ASP A 70 13.49 -4.62 -0.43
C ASP A 70 12.19 -4.10 -1.07
N PRO A 71 12.10 -2.81 -1.44
CA PRO A 71 10.89 -2.23 -2.00
C PRO A 71 10.56 -2.79 -3.39
N HIS A 72 11.48 -3.52 -4.03
CA HIS A 72 11.26 -4.14 -5.34
C HIS A 72 10.77 -5.59 -5.23
N ASN A 73 10.72 -6.16 -4.02
CA ASN A 73 10.10 -7.46 -3.80
C ASN A 73 8.56 -7.35 -3.82
N GLN A 74 7.99 -7.37 -5.01
CA GLN A 74 6.55 -7.20 -5.25
C GLN A 74 5.69 -8.26 -4.55
N GLU A 75 6.18 -9.49 -4.39
CA GLU A 75 5.45 -10.54 -3.68
C GLU A 75 5.31 -10.18 -2.19
N ARG A 76 6.43 -9.81 -1.56
CA ARG A 76 6.44 -9.39 -0.15
C ARG A 76 5.62 -8.13 0.08
N MET A 77 5.77 -7.11 -0.76
CA MET A 77 5.02 -5.86 -0.61
C MET A 77 3.50 -6.09 -0.76
N ARG A 78 3.07 -6.98 -1.65
CA ARG A 78 1.66 -7.37 -1.75
C ARG A 78 1.16 -8.09 -0.50
N GLU A 79 1.95 -9.02 0.05
CA GLU A 79 1.61 -9.73 1.29
C GLU A 79 1.40 -8.74 2.44
N VAL A 80 2.36 -7.83 2.63
CA VAL A 80 2.34 -6.81 3.68
C VAL A 80 1.13 -5.89 3.55
N VAL A 81 0.89 -5.34 2.36
CA VAL A 81 -0.27 -4.46 2.09
C VAL A 81 -1.59 -5.19 2.36
N LEU A 82 -1.73 -6.43 1.89
CA LEU A 82 -2.94 -7.22 2.12
C LEU A 82 -3.17 -7.52 3.59
N PHE A 83 -2.11 -7.89 4.33
CA PHE A 83 -2.19 -8.17 5.74
C PHE A 83 -2.68 -6.95 6.53
N ILE A 84 -2.06 -5.78 6.31
CA ILE A 84 -2.41 -4.53 6.99
C ILE A 84 -3.86 -4.14 6.66
N ALA A 85 -4.22 -4.15 5.37
CA ALA A 85 -5.58 -3.78 4.94
C ALA A 85 -6.63 -4.73 5.52
N ALA A 86 -6.40 -6.05 5.48
CA ALA A 86 -7.33 -7.03 6.01
C ALA A 86 -7.47 -6.91 7.54
N PHE A 87 -6.37 -6.65 8.25
CA PHE A 87 -6.40 -6.40 9.70
C PHE A 87 -7.24 -5.16 10.01
N HIS A 88 -6.94 -4.02 9.39
CA HIS A 88 -7.64 -2.76 9.65
C HIS A 88 -9.14 -2.83 9.33
N ASP A 89 -9.50 -3.48 8.21
CA ASP A 89 -10.90 -3.67 7.85
C ASP A 89 -11.62 -4.59 8.85
N SER A 90 -10.96 -5.66 9.31
CA SER A 90 -11.58 -6.63 10.23
C SER A 90 -11.77 -6.10 11.63
N PHE A 91 -10.80 -5.36 12.16
CA PHE A 91 -10.83 -4.88 13.54
C PHE A 91 -11.57 -3.56 13.69
N PHE A 92 -11.49 -2.69 12.69
CA PHE A 92 -12.01 -1.33 12.81
C PHE A 92 -12.98 -0.93 11.71
N GLY A 93 -13.19 -1.74 10.68
CA GLY A 93 -13.99 -1.34 9.52
C GLY A 93 -13.41 -0.13 8.78
N THR A 94 -12.08 0.06 8.80
CA THR A 94 -11.42 1.30 8.35
C THR A 94 -11.82 1.73 6.94
N PHE A 95 -12.06 0.79 6.03
CA PHE A 95 -12.36 1.06 4.63
C PHE A 95 -13.87 1.17 4.32
N ASN A 96 -14.73 1.20 5.34
CA ASN A 96 -16.17 1.29 5.20
C ASN A 96 -16.79 2.39 6.09
N ARG A 97 -18.06 2.74 5.86
CA ARG A 97 -18.72 3.85 6.57
C ARG A 97 -19.00 3.57 8.04
N GLN A 98 -18.91 2.32 8.47
CA GLN A 98 -19.15 1.88 9.84
C GLN A 98 -17.85 1.77 10.64
N SER A 99 -16.78 2.44 10.18
CA SER A 99 -15.50 2.48 10.87
C SER A 99 -15.66 2.88 12.34
N THR A 100 -14.98 2.16 13.23
CA THR A 100 -14.94 2.49 14.67
C THR A 100 -13.80 3.44 15.03
N LEU A 101 -12.90 3.74 14.09
CA LEU A 101 -11.86 4.75 14.27
C LEU A 101 -12.47 6.17 14.27
N PRO A 102 -11.93 7.10 15.07
CA PRO A 102 -12.20 8.52 14.92
C PRO A 102 -11.93 9.01 13.49
N ASP A 103 -12.76 9.91 12.96
CA ASP A 103 -12.71 10.33 11.55
C ASP A 103 -11.33 10.86 11.12
N GLN A 104 -10.67 11.63 11.99
CA GLN A 104 -9.34 12.16 11.72
C GLN A 104 -8.29 11.04 11.62
N GLU A 105 -8.26 10.12 12.59
CA GLU A 105 -7.34 8.98 12.60
C GLU A 105 -7.57 8.06 11.38
N ARG A 106 -8.85 7.83 11.04
CA ARG A 106 -9.23 7.06 9.85
C ARG A 106 -8.71 7.72 8.57
N THR A 107 -8.91 9.03 8.42
CA THR A 107 -8.50 9.77 7.23
C THR A 107 -7.00 9.76 7.06
N GLU A 108 -6.26 10.08 8.14
CA GLU A 108 -4.79 10.06 8.13
C GLU A 108 -4.24 8.68 7.78
N PHE A 109 -4.80 7.62 8.37
CA PHE A 109 -4.40 6.26 8.03
C PHE A 109 -4.66 5.95 6.55
N LEU A 110 -5.86 6.25 6.03
CA LEU A 110 -6.21 5.98 4.63
C LEU A 110 -5.25 6.69 3.67
N GLU A 111 -4.96 7.96 3.90
CA GLU A 111 -4.08 8.74 3.04
C GLU A 111 -2.66 8.18 3.03
N ILE A 112 -2.05 7.97 4.20
CA ILE A 112 -0.66 7.51 4.32
C ILE A 112 -0.53 6.06 3.83
N PHE A 113 -1.45 5.17 4.23
CA PHE A 113 -1.42 3.77 3.85
C PHE A 113 -1.58 3.60 2.34
N LEU A 114 -2.56 4.26 1.73
CA LEU A 114 -2.80 4.15 0.29
C LEU A 114 -1.70 4.79 -0.53
N LEU A 115 -1.12 5.90 -0.05
CA LEU A 115 0.08 6.49 -0.65
C LEU A 115 1.25 5.52 -0.63
N ALA A 116 1.54 4.91 0.51
CA ALA A 116 2.63 3.95 0.65
C ALA A 116 2.40 2.71 -0.24
N ALA A 117 1.18 2.15 -0.22
CA ALA A 117 0.82 1.02 -1.07
C ALA A 117 0.96 1.35 -2.56
N ALA A 118 0.46 2.50 -3.02
CA ALA A 118 0.61 2.93 -4.41
C ALA A 118 2.07 3.21 -4.79
N THR A 119 2.92 3.59 -3.83
CA THR A 119 4.34 3.82 -4.09
C THR A 119 5.08 2.51 -4.34
N VAL A 120 4.82 1.48 -3.52
CA VAL A 120 5.56 0.20 -3.60
C VAL A 120 4.99 -0.80 -4.60
N LEU A 121 3.69 -0.72 -4.93
CA LEU A 121 3.04 -1.65 -5.85
C LEU A 121 3.13 -1.16 -7.30
N ASP A 122 3.53 -2.06 -8.20
CA ASP A 122 3.60 -1.76 -9.64
C ASP A 122 2.20 -1.63 -10.28
N GLY A 123 2.10 -0.85 -11.37
CA GLY A 123 0.85 -0.62 -12.10
C GLY A 123 0.22 0.75 -11.83
N ARG A 124 -0.64 1.17 -12.75
CA ARG A 124 -1.34 2.47 -12.67
C ARG A 124 -2.68 2.36 -11.95
N ASP A 125 -3.43 1.31 -12.21
CA ASP A 125 -4.72 1.04 -11.60
C ASP A 125 -4.60 -0.17 -10.66
N LEU A 126 -4.66 0.13 -9.36
CA LEU A 126 -4.52 -0.83 -8.27
C LEU A 126 -5.88 -1.08 -7.62
N GLN A 127 -6.21 -2.35 -7.39
CA GLN A 127 -7.39 -2.76 -6.64
C GLN A 127 -7.01 -3.73 -5.54
N ILE A 128 -7.15 -3.31 -4.29
CA ILE A 128 -7.09 -4.13 -3.09
C ILE A 128 -8.52 -4.63 -2.82
N ASP A 129 -8.77 -5.92 -2.97
CA ASP A 129 -10.08 -6.50 -2.79
C ASP A 129 -10.10 -7.40 -1.55
N LEU A 130 -10.75 -6.93 -0.50
CA LEU A 130 -10.92 -7.60 0.79
C LEU A 130 -12.25 -8.36 0.89
N SER A 131 -13.10 -8.32 -0.14
CA SER A 131 -14.42 -8.99 -0.14
C SER A 131 -14.33 -10.52 -0.05
N THR A 132 -13.14 -11.08 -0.28
CA THR A 132 -12.85 -12.51 -0.17
C THR A 132 -11.98 -12.78 1.05
N GLY A 133 -12.12 -13.97 1.67
CA GLY A 133 -11.49 -14.26 2.96
C GLY A 133 -9.96 -14.11 3.03
N ARG A 134 -9.24 -14.22 1.90
CA ARG A 134 -7.77 -14.03 1.83
C ARG A 134 -7.34 -12.66 1.34
N GLY A 135 -8.26 -11.84 0.82
CA GLY A 135 -7.95 -10.64 0.09
C GLY A 135 -7.17 -10.92 -1.23
N ARG A 136 -7.16 -9.96 -2.15
CA ARG A 136 -6.35 -10.03 -3.37
C ARG A 136 -5.98 -8.63 -3.86
N ILE A 137 -4.80 -8.49 -4.46
CA ILE A 137 -4.41 -7.27 -5.17
C ILE A 137 -4.47 -7.56 -6.66
N ARG A 138 -5.16 -6.70 -7.40
CA ARG A 138 -5.18 -6.68 -8.85
C ARG A 138 -4.53 -5.41 -9.34
N ASN A 139 -3.86 -5.53 -10.47
CA ASN A 139 -3.19 -4.44 -11.14
C ASN A 139 -3.70 -4.56 -12.57
N GLU A 140 -4.44 -3.58 -13.08
CA GLU A 140 -4.65 -3.55 -14.52
C GLU A 140 -3.31 -3.15 -15.14
N LEU A 141 -2.65 -4.10 -15.80
CA LEU A 141 -1.72 -3.77 -16.86
C LEU A 141 -2.57 -3.04 -17.90
N SER A 142 -2.28 -1.77 -18.19
CA SER A 142 -2.82 -1.11 -19.37
C SER A 142 -2.68 -2.10 -20.52
N LEU A 143 -3.81 -2.55 -21.06
CA LEU A 143 -3.86 -3.13 -22.38
C LEU A 143 -3.54 -1.96 -23.32
N ASP A 144 -2.25 -1.79 -23.61
CA ASP A 144 -1.80 -0.98 -24.74
C ASP A 144 -2.38 -1.56 -26.05
#